data_AF-A0A3R6WGE6-F1
#
_entry.id   AF-A0A3R6WGE6-F1
#
_cell.length_a   1.000
_cell.length_b   1.000
_cell.length_c   1.000
_cell.angle_alpha   90.00
_cell.angle_beta   90.00
_cell.angle_gamma   90.00
#
_symmetry.space_group_name_H-M   'P 1'
#
loop_
_entity.id
_entity.type
_entity.pdbx_description
1 polymer ?
#
loop_
_entity_poly.entity_id
_entity_poly.type
_entity_poly.pdbx_seq_one_letter_code
_entity_poly.pdbx_strand_id
1 'polypeptide(L)'
;VSYTWDDDDHGDKHAMDTHKRISIQTLPECLILHLKRFEFDFETMQQVKVHDRFEFPVELDMRRAHSGHYYAYLKDPHASSWYEFNDTVVTPFDPRHLAAECFGGVADPSGEKKHTPSMKTHSAFMLVYTRRKPTLALVAEQLSPPNKRSFAGTSVAIMAVLRFKRRVHLHASTSSSSTSTSTSNVPSSIWHAIHAENLSFWRKQYVAEAACTTFTYDLCHKYSSHMETLGLTSLAFQVAATYVFGTLWQCRDVARLLAWRPLVLSMVGTNEASSLWWIYTLGTHPTLLVDVLVEHDQEPVRTFATDVTLRAMDMCDDVARCEPMMTKLLTEFDHILECEHSYVDLLLAFARKGPEASAVLVHRHHLVAKLVGMMVTGKNAQPVPPTGDEFLVRPPSGLQHAFHTPPLPPKVLIGDEHLWQLLALVLQHVPRRPSPTSALPASCPRVQYLPTTLDEPDNALSSHDWMCLLTHRASSYSAETASWTTVVTTMCWESPQFSMAWLDYLLDAIEDEDHHLLKPYFRTLRVLLAVDDSIASDRIAAGMTRLIAIMASQQKYFKATETTLDMLLRMAKRVPK
;
A
#
# COMPACT_ATOMS: atom_id res chain seq x y z
N VAL A 1 -32.90 -43.69 3.07
CA VAL A 1 -33.32 -42.70 2.05
C VAL A 1 -34.36 -43.42 1.23
N SER A 2 -35.63 -43.03 1.35
CA SER A 2 -36.68 -43.65 0.55
C SER A 2 -36.43 -43.36 -0.93
N TYR A 3 -36.46 -44.41 -1.75
CA TYR A 3 -36.63 -44.27 -3.18
C TYR A 3 -38.12 -44.43 -3.46
N THR A 4 -38.74 -43.37 -3.98
CA THR A 4 -40.18 -43.30 -4.23
C THR A 4 -40.42 -43.34 -5.73
N TRP A 5 -41.27 -44.26 -6.18
CA TRP A 5 -41.84 -44.23 -7.52
C TRP A 5 -43.36 -44.41 -7.41
N ASP A 6 -44.04 -44.10 -8.51
CA ASP A 6 -45.49 -44.25 -8.65
C ASP A 6 -45.73 -45.36 -9.69
N ASP A 7 -46.71 -46.25 -9.47
CA ASP A 7 -47.05 -47.29 -10.45
C ASP A 7 -48.10 -46.75 -11.46
N ASP A 8 -47.73 -46.73 -12.75
CA ASP A 8 -48.42 -45.97 -13.82
C ASP A 8 -49.92 -46.29 -14.01
N ASP A 9 -50.37 -47.53 -13.74
CA ASP A 9 -51.76 -47.94 -13.98
C ASP A 9 -52.74 -47.56 -12.85
N HIS A 10 -52.29 -47.40 -11.60
CA HIS A 10 -53.16 -47.19 -10.43
C HIS A 10 -52.78 -46.02 -9.52
N GLY A 11 -51.61 -45.40 -9.68
CA GLY A 11 -51.27 -44.12 -9.02
C GLY A 11 -50.96 -44.18 -7.53
N ASP A 12 -50.86 -45.39 -6.95
CA ASP A 12 -50.33 -45.57 -5.59
C ASP A 12 -48.84 -45.23 -5.54
N LYS A 13 -48.43 -44.52 -4.47
CA LYS A 13 -47.05 -44.04 -4.29
C LYS A 13 -46.23 -45.05 -3.48
N HIS A 14 -45.36 -45.79 -4.16
CA HIS A 14 -44.53 -46.81 -3.54
C HIS A 14 -43.20 -46.23 -3.03
N ALA A 15 -43.14 -46.04 -1.71
CA ALA A 15 -41.93 -45.63 -1.01
C ALA A 15 -41.17 -46.85 -0.49
N MET A 16 -40.08 -47.23 -1.16
CA MET A 16 -39.20 -48.31 -0.69
C MET A 16 -38.01 -47.73 0.07
N ASP A 17 -37.78 -48.22 1.29
CA ASP A 17 -36.69 -47.72 2.12
C ASP A 17 -35.33 -48.25 1.64
N THR A 18 -34.41 -47.34 1.31
CA THR A 18 -33.15 -47.69 0.62
C THR A 18 -31.90 -47.12 1.28
N HIS A 19 -30.83 -47.93 1.26
CA HIS A 19 -29.52 -47.58 1.77
C HIS A 19 -28.60 -47.05 0.66
N LYS A 20 -28.59 -45.73 0.47
CA LYS A 20 -27.57 -45.08 -0.37
C LYS A 20 -26.19 -45.24 0.27
N ARG A 21 -25.23 -45.80 -0.49
CA ARG A 21 -23.81 -45.92 -0.12
C ARG A 21 -22.95 -45.25 -1.20
N ILE A 22 -21.71 -44.91 -0.85
CA ILE A 22 -20.70 -44.39 -1.76
C ILE A 22 -19.43 -45.23 -1.54
N SER A 23 -18.76 -45.63 -2.62
CA SER A 23 -17.56 -46.48 -2.59
C SER A 23 -16.56 -46.03 -3.65
N ILE A 24 -15.27 -46.06 -3.31
CA ILE A 24 -14.18 -45.73 -4.24
C ILE A 24 -13.92 -46.93 -5.15
N GLN A 25 -13.90 -46.72 -6.47
CA GLN A 25 -13.77 -47.81 -7.45
C GLN A 25 -12.32 -48.20 -7.73
N THR A 26 -11.39 -47.23 -7.69
CA THR A 26 -9.94 -47.41 -7.85
C THR A 26 -9.20 -46.38 -6.99
N LEU A 27 -8.03 -46.76 -6.45
CA LEU A 27 -7.20 -45.89 -5.61
C LEU A 27 -6.08 -45.23 -6.42
N PRO A 28 -5.75 -43.95 -6.16
CA PRO A 28 -4.63 -43.26 -6.81
C PRO A 28 -3.27 -43.68 -6.24
N GLU A 29 -2.19 -43.48 -7.00
CA GLU A 29 -0.81 -43.78 -6.55
C GLU A 29 -0.33 -42.87 -5.40
N CYS A 30 -0.98 -41.74 -5.17
CA CYS A 30 -0.80 -40.87 -4.01
C CYS A 30 -2.19 -40.43 -3.50
N LEU A 31 -2.45 -40.61 -2.20
CA LEU A 31 -3.74 -40.34 -1.56
C LEU A 31 -3.54 -39.31 -0.45
N ILE A 32 -4.12 -38.12 -0.62
CA ILE A 32 -4.03 -37.01 0.34
C ILE A 32 -5.35 -36.90 1.09
N LEU A 33 -5.30 -36.98 2.42
CA LEU A 33 -6.48 -37.10 3.27
C LEU A 33 -6.56 -35.90 4.23
N HIS A 34 -7.58 -35.05 4.02
CA HIS A 34 -7.82 -33.81 4.78
C HIS A 34 -9.21 -33.81 5.47
N LEU A 35 -9.52 -34.85 6.24
CA LEU A 35 -9.78 -34.72 7.69
C LEU A 35 -10.79 -33.60 8.10
N LYS A 36 -11.99 -33.76 8.71
CA LYS A 36 -12.89 -32.63 9.19
C LYS A 36 -13.24 -32.45 10.72
N ARG A 37 -12.36 -32.04 11.66
CA ARG A 37 -12.77 -31.45 12.98
C ARG A 37 -12.86 -29.91 12.87
N PHE A 38 -13.67 -29.40 11.93
CA PHE A 38 -14.17 -28.01 12.04
C PHE A 38 -15.61 -28.00 12.48
N GLU A 39 -15.81 -27.56 13.70
CA GLU A 39 -17.12 -27.45 14.28
C GLU A 39 -17.27 -26.00 14.72
N PHE A 40 -18.31 -25.38 14.18
CA PHE A 40 -18.70 -24.03 14.55
C PHE A 40 -19.57 -24.20 15.78
N ASP A 41 -19.06 -23.76 16.92
CA ASP A 41 -19.80 -23.75 18.16
C ASP A 41 -20.85 -22.62 18.07
N PHE A 42 -22.12 -22.98 18.21
CA PHE A 42 -23.25 -22.06 18.12
C PHE A 42 -23.52 -21.32 19.44
N GLU A 43 -22.91 -21.72 20.55
CA GLU A 43 -22.97 -20.99 21.83
C GLU A 43 -21.92 -19.86 21.87
N THR A 44 -20.68 -20.12 21.41
CA THR A 44 -19.63 -19.09 21.30
C THR A 44 -19.57 -18.37 19.93
N MET A 45 -20.30 -18.85 18.93
CA MET A 45 -20.29 -18.36 17.53
C MET A 45 -18.90 -18.35 16.88
N GLN A 46 -18.06 -19.35 17.18
CA GLN A 46 -16.68 -19.46 16.67
C GLN A 46 -16.34 -20.86 16.15
N GLN A 47 -15.34 -20.95 15.25
CA GLN A 47 -14.79 -22.25 14.84
C GLN A 47 -13.81 -22.78 15.89
N VAL A 48 -14.20 -23.85 16.58
CA VAL A 48 -13.44 -24.45 17.68
C VAL A 48 -12.62 -25.65 17.17
N LYS A 49 -11.40 -25.79 17.70
CA LYS A 49 -10.48 -26.90 17.43
C LYS A 49 -10.82 -28.08 18.33
N VAL A 50 -11.31 -29.19 17.76
CA VAL A 50 -11.60 -30.40 18.56
C VAL A 50 -10.29 -31.13 18.90
N HIS A 51 -9.95 -31.19 20.17
CA HIS A 51 -8.65 -31.70 20.66
C HIS A 51 -8.62 -33.22 20.96
N ASP A 52 -9.74 -33.91 20.77
CA ASP A 52 -9.91 -35.31 21.19
C ASP A 52 -8.86 -36.28 20.62
N ARG A 53 -8.54 -37.28 21.44
CA ARG A 53 -7.61 -38.36 21.12
C ARG A 53 -8.16 -39.21 19.97
N PHE A 54 -7.51 -39.13 18.83
CA PHE A 54 -7.87 -39.86 17.62
C PHE A 54 -6.68 -40.71 17.16
N GLU A 55 -6.81 -42.03 17.28
CA GLU A 55 -5.83 -42.98 16.71
C GLU A 55 -6.12 -43.18 15.23
N PHE A 56 -5.08 -43.22 14.40
CA PHE A 56 -5.16 -43.68 13.03
C PHE A 56 -4.21 -44.89 12.86
N PRO A 57 -4.68 -46.00 12.24
CA PRO A 57 -3.78 -47.10 11.87
C PRO A 57 -2.81 -46.69 10.76
N VAL A 58 -1.97 -47.64 10.33
CA VAL A 58 -1.16 -47.54 9.10
C VAL A 58 -2.05 -47.41 7.84
N GLU A 59 -3.34 -47.75 7.98
CA GLU A 59 -4.45 -47.52 7.03
C GLU A 59 -5.44 -46.52 7.70
N LEU A 60 -6.01 -45.54 6.98
CA LEU A 60 -6.45 -44.25 7.56
C LEU A 60 -7.86 -43.77 7.13
N ASP A 61 -8.67 -43.25 8.08
CA ASP A 61 -9.70 -42.18 7.92
C ASP A 61 -10.18 -41.67 9.30
N MET A 62 -10.52 -40.39 9.61
CA MET A 62 -10.08 -39.04 9.19
C MET A 62 -10.78 -37.92 10.05
N ARG A 63 -10.12 -36.96 10.76
CA ARG A 63 -10.66 -35.57 11.04
C ARG A 63 -9.63 -34.42 11.45
N ARG A 64 -9.79 -33.14 10.94
CA ARG A 64 -8.95 -31.84 10.93
C ARG A 64 -8.61 -31.13 12.27
N ALA A 65 -7.57 -30.30 12.37
CA ALA A 65 -7.36 -29.36 13.50
C ALA A 65 -6.74 -27.99 13.06
N HIS A 66 -6.77 -26.94 13.92
CA HIS A 66 -6.61 -25.52 13.52
C HIS A 66 -5.36 -24.83 14.03
N SER A 67 -4.61 -24.22 13.13
CA SER A 67 -3.28 -23.68 13.36
C SER A 67 -2.28 -24.70 13.93
N GLY A 68 -1.06 -24.64 13.42
CA GLY A 68 0.01 -25.58 13.67
C GLY A 68 1.16 -25.28 12.73
N HIS A 69 2.37 -25.55 13.20
CA HIS A 69 3.58 -25.40 12.38
C HIS A 69 3.87 -26.71 11.64
N TYR A 70 4.32 -26.61 10.39
CA TYR A 70 4.64 -27.77 9.56
C TYR A 70 6.14 -27.80 9.24
N TYR A 71 6.77 -28.94 9.53
CA TYR A 71 8.17 -29.24 9.26
C TYR A 71 8.28 -30.70 8.83
N ALA A 72 9.37 -31.06 8.14
CA ALA A 72 9.50 -32.38 7.50
C ALA A 72 10.82 -33.07 7.85
N TYR A 73 10.74 -34.33 8.29
CA TYR A 73 11.89 -35.21 8.41
C TYR A 73 12.11 -35.97 7.11
N LEU A 74 13.20 -35.64 6.40
CA LEU A 74 13.55 -36.25 5.12
C LEU A 74 14.85 -37.06 5.23
N LYS A 75 14.85 -38.25 4.63
CA LYS A 75 16.04 -39.08 4.49
C LYS A 75 16.67 -38.86 3.12
N ASP A 76 17.95 -38.53 3.06
CA ASP A 76 18.70 -38.56 1.79
C ASP A 76 18.86 -40.02 1.33
N PRO A 77 18.36 -40.41 0.14
CA PRO A 77 18.55 -41.76 -0.38
C PRO A 77 20.02 -42.11 -0.68
N HIS A 78 20.93 -41.13 -0.82
CA HIS A 78 22.33 -41.37 -1.17
C HIS A 78 23.22 -41.56 0.07
N ALA A 79 23.27 -40.59 1.00
CA ALA A 79 24.05 -40.68 2.23
C ALA A 79 23.39 -41.53 3.32
N SER A 80 22.08 -41.81 3.21
CA SER A 80 21.24 -42.40 4.25
C SER A 80 21.10 -41.60 5.57
N SER A 81 21.65 -40.39 5.63
CA SER A 81 21.38 -39.40 6.69
C SER A 81 19.92 -38.95 6.69
N TRP A 82 19.44 -38.52 7.86
CA TRP A 82 18.17 -37.81 8.00
C TRP A 82 18.41 -36.33 8.31
N TYR A 83 17.45 -35.50 7.91
CA TYR A 83 17.46 -34.06 8.11
C TYR A 83 16.06 -33.57 8.51
N GLU A 84 16.01 -32.57 9.37
CA GLU A 84 14.81 -31.76 9.60
C GLU A 84 14.83 -30.58 8.62
N PHE A 85 13.71 -30.36 7.94
CA PHE A 85 13.44 -29.18 7.12
C PHE A 85 12.35 -28.36 7.80
N ASN A 86 12.71 -27.17 8.27
CA ASN A 86 11.90 -26.32 9.14
C ASN A 86 12.00 -24.87 8.63
N ASP A 87 11.09 -24.50 7.73
CA ASP A 87 11.11 -23.29 6.91
C ASP A 87 12.48 -23.00 6.25
N THR A 88 13.19 -21.99 6.75
CA THR A 88 14.49 -21.52 6.24
C THR A 88 15.68 -22.27 6.83
N VAL A 89 15.45 -23.20 7.76
CA VAL A 89 16.47 -23.91 8.52
C VAL A 89 16.44 -25.40 8.16
N VAL A 90 17.63 -25.96 7.90
CA VAL A 90 17.81 -27.40 7.67
C VAL A 90 18.89 -27.92 8.62
N THR A 91 18.55 -28.91 9.44
CA THR A 91 19.48 -29.49 10.44
C THR A 91 19.60 -31.01 10.27
N PRO A 92 20.75 -31.62 10.64
CA PRO A 92 20.86 -33.08 10.71
C PRO A 92 19.95 -33.65 11.81
N PHE A 93 19.26 -34.74 11.52
CA PHE A 93 18.33 -35.40 12.44
C PHE A 93 18.73 -36.85 12.73
N ASP A 94 18.47 -37.34 13.94
CA ASP A 94 18.72 -38.72 14.34
C ASP A 94 17.45 -39.57 14.19
N PRO A 95 17.41 -40.59 13.32
CA PRO A 95 16.22 -41.42 13.13
C PRO A 95 15.77 -42.17 14.39
N ARG A 96 16.61 -42.30 15.43
CA ARG A 96 16.20 -42.85 16.73
C ARG A 96 15.14 -41.99 17.41
N HIS A 97 15.07 -40.69 17.11
CA HIS A 97 14.09 -39.78 17.68
C HIS A 97 12.77 -39.73 16.89
N LEU A 98 12.65 -40.40 15.73
CA LEU A 98 11.38 -40.48 14.97
C LEU A 98 10.21 -40.91 15.87
N ALA A 99 10.40 -41.91 16.74
CA ALA A 99 9.34 -42.37 17.64
C ALA A 99 8.96 -41.34 18.72
N ALA A 100 9.88 -40.46 19.11
CA ALA A 100 9.63 -39.41 20.09
C ALA A 100 8.89 -38.21 19.48
N GLU A 101 9.35 -37.75 18.30
CA GLU A 101 8.85 -36.55 17.64
C GLU A 101 7.62 -36.80 16.75
N CYS A 102 7.54 -37.96 16.08
CA CYS A 102 6.51 -38.20 15.05
C CYS A 102 5.27 -38.94 15.58
N PHE A 103 5.35 -39.72 16.66
CA PHE A 103 4.24 -40.57 17.08
C PHE A 103 3.24 -39.88 18.03
N GLY A 104 3.56 -38.68 18.52
CA GLY A 104 2.72 -37.95 19.48
C GLY A 104 2.61 -38.66 20.84
N GLY A 105 1.41 -38.67 21.41
CA GLY A 105 1.11 -39.29 22.71
C GLY A 105 1.09 -38.32 23.88
N VAL A 106 1.37 -38.83 25.09
CA VAL A 106 1.54 -38.02 26.31
C VAL A 106 3.01 -37.55 26.38
N ALA A 107 3.25 -36.34 26.87
CA ALA A 107 4.60 -35.84 27.14
C ALA A 107 5.14 -36.46 28.44
N ASP A 108 6.39 -36.89 28.44
CA ASP A 108 7.04 -37.42 29.65
C ASP A 108 7.07 -36.37 30.77
N PRO A 109 6.83 -36.74 32.04
CA PRO A 109 6.71 -35.79 33.15
C PRO A 109 8.08 -35.23 33.56
N SER A 110 8.55 -34.22 32.84
CA SER A 110 9.82 -33.53 33.08
C SER A 110 9.79 -32.65 34.34
N GLY A 111 10.00 -33.28 35.51
CA GLY A 111 10.40 -32.63 36.76
C GLY A 111 9.29 -31.97 37.58
N GLU A 112 8.35 -31.25 36.96
CA GLU A 112 7.35 -30.46 37.68
C GLU A 112 6.00 -31.17 37.89
N LYS A 113 5.48 -31.11 39.12
CA LYS A 113 4.24 -31.78 39.55
C LYS A 113 2.97 -31.05 39.06
N LYS A 114 2.68 -31.11 37.76
CA LYS A 114 1.32 -30.84 37.25
C LYS A 114 0.49 -32.12 37.31
N HIS A 115 -0.74 -32.02 37.82
CA HIS A 115 -1.56 -33.18 38.19
C HIS A 115 -2.37 -33.79 37.02
N THR A 116 -2.11 -33.34 35.78
CA THR A 116 -2.80 -33.76 34.56
C THR A 116 -1.77 -34.11 33.46
N PRO A 117 -1.97 -35.21 32.71
CA PRO A 117 -1.06 -35.60 31.63
C PRO A 117 -1.20 -34.65 30.43
N SER A 118 -0.16 -33.89 30.12
CA SER A 118 -0.13 -33.06 28.91
C SER A 118 0.11 -33.93 27.68
N MET A 119 -0.73 -33.79 26.65
CA MET A 119 -0.45 -34.39 25.34
C MET A 119 0.70 -33.65 24.64
N LYS A 120 1.46 -34.36 23.81
CA LYS A 120 2.46 -33.75 22.92
C LYS A 120 1.75 -32.88 21.87
N THR A 121 2.34 -31.73 21.56
CA THR A 121 1.79 -30.74 20.62
C THR A 121 2.14 -31.03 19.16
N HIS A 122 3.04 -31.97 18.91
CA HIS A 122 3.58 -32.37 17.62
C HIS A 122 3.35 -33.86 17.34
N SER A 123 3.16 -34.20 16.07
CA SER A 123 3.09 -35.58 15.53
C SER A 123 3.15 -35.53 14.00
N ALA A 124 3.46 -36.65 13.35
CA ALA A 124 3.52 -36.72 11.90
C ALA A 124 2.12 -36.60 11.27
N PHE A 125 1.91 -35.51 10.53
CA PHE A 125 0.68 -35.26 9.77
C PHE A 125 0.65 -35.99 8.42
N MET A 126 1.82 -36.28 7.84
CA MET A 126 1.97 -36.95 6.55
C MET A 126 3.23 -37.83 6.56
N LEU A 127 3.15 -39.00 5.93
CA LEU A 127 4.27 -39.93 5.75
C LEU A 127 4.43 -40.26 4.26
N VAL A 128 5.66 -40.28 3.76
CA VAL A 128 5.97 -40.50 2.34
C VAL A 128 6.92 -41.68 2.20
N TYR A 129 6.52 -42.70 1.45
CA TYR A 129 7.28 -43.94 1.25
C TYR A 129 7.55 -44.19 -0.23
N THR A 130 8.75 -44.69 -0.55
CA THR A 130 9.12 -45.07 -1.92
C THR A 130 9.16 -46.59 -2.08
N ARG A 131 8.50 -47.09 -3.13
CA ARG A 131 8.36 -48.53 -3.40
C ARG A 131 9.71 -49.14 -3.83
N ARG A 132 10.36 -49.88 -2.92
CA ARG A 132 11.52 -50.71 -3.29
C ARG A 132 11.08 -51.85 -4.20
N LYS A 133 11.76 -52.05 -5.33
CA LYS A 133 11.65 -53.27 -6.14
C LYS A 133 12.25 -54.45 -5.35
N PRO A 134 11.69 -55.67 -5.42
CA PRO A 134 12.23 -56.82 -4.70
C PRO A 134 13.58 -57.23 -5.29
N THR A 135 14.66 -57.09 -4.53
CA THR A 135 15.97 -57.63 -4.88
C THR A 135 15.98 -59.14 -4.63
N LEU A 136 15.84 -59.95 -5.67
CA LEU A 136 16.05 -61.39 -5.59
C LEU A 136 17.55 -61.67 -5.37
N ALA A 137 17.94 -61.89 -4.12
CA ALA A 137 19.28 -62.35 -3.78
C ALA A 137 19.38 -63.86 -4.02
N LEU A 138 20.22 -64.27 -4.98
CA LEU A 138 20.60 -65.67 -5.12
C LEU A 138 21.45 -66.09 -3.92
N VAL A 139 21.05 -67.18 -3.25
CA VAL A 139 21.85 -67.80 -2.20
C VAL A 139 23.03 -68.50 -2.87
N ALA A 140 24.21 -67.86 -2.85
CA ALA A 140 25.45 -68.47 -3.30
C ALA A 140 25.87 -69.58 -2.32
N GLU A 141 26.08 -70.78 -2.85
CA GLU A 141 26.29 -72.01 -2.10
C GLU A 141 27.71 -72.10 -1.48
N GLN A 142 27.88 -73.02 -0.54
CA GLN A 142 29.08 -73.14 0.31
C GLN A 142 30.31 -73.68 -0.44
N LEU A 143 31.18 -72.82 -0.97
CA LEU A 143 32.52 -73.21 -1.42
C LEU A 143 33.62 -72.25 -0.92
N SER A 144 34.54 -72.78 -0.11
CA SER A 144 35.69 -72.07 0.43
C SER A 144 37.02 -72.77 0.11
N PRO A 145 37.97 -72.09 -0.56
CA PRO A 145 39.37 -72.51 -0.64
C PRO A 145 40.24 -71.79 0.43
N PRO A 146 41.45 -72.32 0.77
CA PRO A 146 42.04 -72.07 2.08
C PRO A 146 43.16 -71.02 2.16
N ASN A 147 43.50 -70.68 3.41
CA ASN A 147 44.67 -69.90 3.86
C ASN A 147 45.97 -70.16 3.09
N LYS A 148 46.73 -69.08 2.82
CA LYS A 148 48.18 -69.05 3.04
C LYS A 148 48.56 -67.80 3.85
N ARG A 149 49.51 -67.96 4.78
CA ARG A 149 50.01 -66.92 5.70
C ARG A 149 51.45 -66.52 5.33
N SER A 150 51.92 -65.43 5.94
CA SER A 150 53.31 -64.93 5.91
C SER A 150 53.78 -64.34 4.56
N PHE A 151 54.81 -63.49 4.54
CA PHE A 151 55.75 -63.11 5.61
C PHE A 151 55.90 -61.58 5.74
N ALA A 152 56.34 -61.09 6.89
CA ALA A 152 56.52 -59.67 7.16
C ALA A 152 57.93 -59.17 6.78
N GLY A 153 58.05 -57.90 6.35
CA GLY A 153 59.35 -57.30 6.08
C GLY A 153 59.29 -55.79 5.81
N THR A 154 60.21 -55.05 6.43
CA THR A 154 60.65 -53.69 6.04
C THR A 154 59.57 -52.59 6.00
N SER A 155 58.91 -52.37 7.13
CA SER A 155 58.26 -51.08 7.45
C SER A 155 59.26 -49.89 7.48
N VAL A 156 58.71 -48.68 7.71
CA VAL A 156 59.40 -47.42 8.04
C VAL A 156 59.89 -46.56 6.86
N ALA A 157 60.78 -47.02 5.98
CA ALA A 157 61.46 -46.13 5.02
C ALA A 157 60.51 -45.41 4.01
N ILE A 158 59.55 -46.13 3.43
CA ILE A 158 58.67 -45.60 2.36
C ILE A 158 57.48 -44.79 2.92
N MET A 159 57.09 -45.04 4.19
CA MET A 159 55.92 -44.43 4.82
C MET A 159 56.09 -42.94 5.18
N ALA A 160 57.33 -42.42 5.19
CA ALA A 160 57.60 -40.99 5.41
C ALA A 160 57.30 -40.16 4.14
N VAL A 161 57.86 -40.57 2.99
CA VAL A 161 57.69 -39.87 1.70
C VAL A 161 56.22 -39.88 1.24
N LEU A 162 55.51 -40.98 1.48
CA LEU A 162 54.07 -41.08 1.22
C LEU A 162 53.20 -40.23 2.16
N ARG A 163 53.69 -39.82 3.34
CA ARG A 163 52.93 -38.96 4.26
C ARG A 163 52.97 -37.48 3.91
N PHE A 164 54.05 -36.97 3.30
CA PHE A 164 54.14 -35.56 2.93
C PHE A 164 53.29 -35.23 1.69
N LYS A 165 53.35 -36.07 0.63
CA LYS A 165 52.48 -35.91 -0.56
C LYS A 165 50.98 -36.06 -0.26
N ARG A 166 50.59 -36.68 0.86
CA ARG A 166 49.18 -36.91 1.25
C ARG A 166 48.57 -35.82 2.16
N ARG A 167 49.26 -34.70 2.42
CA ARG A 167 48.67 -33.52 3.10
C ARG A 167 48.55 -32.26 2.24
N VAL A 168 49.35 -32.13 1.17
CA VAL A 168 49.28 -30.98 0.25
C VAL A 168 48.39 -31.27 -0.99
N HIS A 169 47.92 -32.51 -1.15
CA HIS A 169 47.11 -32.95 -2.28
C HIS A 169 45.74 -33.52 -1.87
N LEU A 170 45.18 -33.05 -0.74
CA LEU A 170 43.95 -33.60 -0.15
C LEU A 170 42.83 -32.56 0.08
N HIS A 171 42.97 -31.36 -0.50
CA HIS A 171 41.91 -30.33 -0.58
C HIS A 171 41.82 -29.67 -1.98
N ALA A 172 42.54 -30.19 -2.99
CA ALA A 172 42.61 -29.58 -4.33
C ALA A 172 42.40 -30.57 -5.49
N SER A 173 42.15 -31.85 -5.21
CA SER A 173 42.18 -32.91 -6.25
C SER A 173 41.42 -34.19 -5.87
N THR A 174 40.17 -34.04 -5.41
CA THR A 174 39.21 -35.16 -5.27
C THR A 174 37.84 -34.80 -5.86
N SER A 175 37.84 -34.14 -7.02
CA SER A 175 36.64 -33.70 -7.77
C SER A 175 36.76 -33.98 -9.28
N SER A 176 37.51 -35.04 -9.64
CA SER A 176 37.85 -35.38 -11.03
C SER A 176 37.64 -36.87 -11.39
N SER A 177 36.69 -37.55 -10.73
CA SER A 177 36.05 -38.75 -11.28
C SER A 177 34.68 -39.06 -10.64
N SER A 178 33.68 -39.35 -11.50
CA SER A 178 32.39 -39.99 -11.16
C SER A 178 31.46 -39.32 -10.13
N THR A 179 31.17 -38.02 -10.27
CA THR A 179 29.99 -37.38 -9.63
C THR A 179 29.17 -36.51 -10.60
N SER A 180 29.05 -36.94 -11.86
CA SER A 180 28.40 -36.19 -12.94
C SER A 180 26.97 -36.67 -13.22
N THR A 181 26.08 -36.67 -12.22
CA THR A 181 24.69 -37.15 -12.33
C THR A 181 23.69 -36.33 -11.51
N SER A 182 23.53 -35.04 -11.87
CA SER A 182 22.33 -34.23 -11.52
C SER A 182 22.28 -32.91 -12.30
N THR A 183 23.42 -32.23 -12.43
CA THR A 183 23.52 -30.89 -13.06
C THR A 183 23.31 -30.87 -14.58
N SER A 184 23.38 -32.03 -15.25
CA SER A 184 23.31 -32.15 -16.72
C SER A 184 21.94 -31.87 -17.33
N ASN A 185 20.87 -31.84 -16.52
CA ASN A 185 19.49 -31.73 -16.99
C ASN A 185 18.82 -30.39 -16.61
N VAL A 186 19.55 -29.44 -16.03
CA VAL A 186 19.03 -28.12 -15.67
C VAL A 186 19.12 -27.18 -16.88
N PRO A 187 18.00 -26.62 -17.39
CA PRO A 187 18.02 -25.68 -18.52
C PRO A 187 18.89 -24.44 -18.26
N SER A 188 19.49 -23.90 -19.32
CA SER A 188 20.36 -22.72 -19.25
C SER A 188 19.67 -21.48 -18.65
N SER A 189 18.36 -21.32 -18.87
CA SER A 189 17.54 -20.27 -18.25
C SER A 189 17.52 -20.36 -16.71
N ILE A 190 17.41 -21.58 -16.16
CA ILE A 190 17.44 -21.81 -14.71
C ILE A 190 18.86 -21.58 -14.16
N TRP A 191 19.90 -22.01 -14.89
CA TRP A 191 21.28 -21.71 -14.52
C TRP A 191 21.59 -20.19 -14.52
N HIS A 192 21.05 -19.43 -15.48
CA HIS A 192 21.18 -17.98 -15.49
C HIS A 192 20.44 -17.32 -14.32
N ALA A 193 19.24 -17.79 -13.96
CA ALA A 193 18.50 -17.32 -12.80
C ALA A 193 19.27 -17.57 -11.49
N ILE A 194 19.73 -18.82 -11.28
CA ILE A 194 20.57 -19.20 -10.13
C ILE A 194 21.84 -18.32 -10.06
N HIS A 195 22.50 -18.05 -11.19
CA HIS A 195 23.70 -17.22 -11.21
C HIS A 195 23.40 -15.75 -10.85
N ALA A 196 22.32 -15.17 -11.39
CA ALA A 196 21.89 -13.81 -11.11
C ALA A 196 21.46 -13.62 -9.64
N GLU A 197 20.75 -14.60 -9.08
CA GLU A 197 20.32 -14.58 -7.67
C GLU A 197 21.51 -14.71 -6.71
N ASN A 198 22.45 -15.63 -6.97
CA ASN A 198 23.69 -15.72 -6.20
C ASN A 198 24.51 -14.41 -6.27
N LEU A 199 24.62 -13.79 -7.45
CA LEU A 199 25.30 -12.50 -7.60
C LEU A 199 24.59 -11.37 -6.83
N SER A 200 23.26 -11.40 -6.76
CA SER A 200 22.44 -10.49 -5.95
C SER A 200 22.67 -10.69 -4.45
N PHE A 201 22.71 -11.95 -4.00
CA PHE A 201 23.01 -12.32 -2.61
C PHE A 201 24.39 -11.79 -2.16
N TRP A 202 25.44 -12.06 -2.93
CA TRP A 202 26.79 -11.57 -2.60
C TRP A 202 26.86 -10.04 -2.56
N ARG A 203 26.21 -9.34 -3.51
CA ARG A 203 26.13 -7.86 -3.48
C ARG A 203 25.47 -7.36 -2.20
N LYS A 204 24.34 -7.96 -1.78
CA LYS A 204 23.64 -7.60 -0.54
C LYS A 204 24.49 -7.88 0.72
N GLN A 205 25.27 -8.96 0.73
CA GLN A 205 26.13 -9.31 1.86
C GLN A 205 27.23 -8.26 2.11
N TYR A 206 27.93 -7.79 1.08
CA TYR A 206 28.94 -6.73 1.24
C TYR A 206 28.33 -5.34 1.50
N VAL A 207 27.12 -5.07 0.99
CA VAL A 207 26.37 -3.84 1.24
C VAL A 207 26.01 -3.65 2.72
N ALA A 208 25.76 -4.74 3.45
CA ALA A 208 25.47 -4.71 4.89
C ALA A 208 26.72 -4.46 5.77
N GLU A 209 27.93 -4.59 5.22
CA GLU A 209 29.18 -4.43 5.98
C GLU A 209 29.41 -2.97 6.36
N ALA A 210 29.48 -2.70 7.67
CA ALA A 210 29.60 -1.34 8.21
C ALA A 210 30.82 -0.57 7.67
N ALA A 211 31.92 -1.27 7.34
CA ALA A 211 33.10 -0.66 6.72
C ALA A 211 32.79 0.03 5.37
N CYS A 212 31.90 -0.54 4.54
CA CYS A 212 31.46 0.06 3.28
C CYS A 212 30.65 1.35 3.55
N THR A 213 29.73 1.31 4.52
CA THR A 213 28.94 2.48 4.92
C THR A 213 29.83 3.60 5.46
N THR A 214 30.74 3.28 6.39
CA THR A 214 31.64 4.27 7.00
C THR A 214 32.59 4.87 5.97
N PHE A 215 33.19 4.06 5.08
CA PHE A 215 34.05 4.56 4.01
C PHE A 215 33.31 5.52 3.07
N THR A 216 32.09 5.17 2.65
CA THR A 216 31.32 5.99 1.71
C THR A 216 30.82 7.28 2.37
N TYR A 217 30.43 7.23 3.64
CA TYR A 217 30.08 8.43 4.42
C TYR A 217 31.30 9.34 4.58
N ASP A 218 32.45 8.79 4.98
CA ASP A 218 33.71 9.52 5.13
C ASP A 218 34.16 10.16 3.83
N LEU A 219 34.02 9.47 2.69
CA LEU A 219 34.37 9.97 1.38
C LEU A 219 33.57 11.22 1.01
N CYS A 220 32.25 11.21 1.20
CA CYS A 220 31.40 12.38 0.94
C CYS A 220 31.57 13.48 2.01
N HIS A 221 31.69 13.12 3.30
CA HIS A 221 31.70 14.08 4.41
C HIS A 221 33.07 14.74 4.62
N LYS A 222 34.13 13.97 4.80
CA LYS A 222 35.47 14.50 5.16
C LYS A 222 36.11 15.29 4.01
N TYR A 223 35.66 15.07 2.78
CA TYR A 223 36.19 15.71 1.58
C TYR A 223 35.22 16.71 0.94
N SER A 224 34.06 17.05 1.53
CA SER A 224 33.06 17.97 0.93
C SER A 224 33.70 19.25 0.40
N SER A 225 34.47 19.98 1.21
CA SER A 225 35.14 21.22 0.80
C SER A 225 36.22 21.04 -0.27
N HIS A 226 36.81 19.84 -0.37
CA HIS A 226 37.72 19.48 -1.47
C HIS A 226 36.94 19.10 -2.74
N MET A 227 35.76 18.50 -2.61
CA MET A 227 34.87 18.21 -3.73
C MET A 227 34.23 19.49 -4.28
N GLU A 228 33.85 20.45 -3.43
CA GLU A 228 33.37 21.78 -3.79
C GLU A 228 34.44 22.56 -4.59
N THR A 229 35.68 22.61 -4.10
CA THR A 229 36.79 23.29 -4.80
C THR A 229 37.23 22.58 -6.10
N LEU A 230 36.87 21.31 -6.28
CA LEU A 230 37.06 20.56 -7.53
C LEU A 230 35.80 20.53 -8.44
N GLY A 231 34.69 21.17 -8.04
CA GLY A 231 33.41 21.14 -8.79
C GLY A 231 32.68 19.79 -8.76
N LEU A 232 33.09 18.85 -7.90
CA LEU A 232 32.59 17.47 -7.83
C LEU A 232 31.36 17.30 -6.93
N THR A 233 30.80 18.37 -6.35
CA THR A 233 29.65 18.30 -5.41
C THR A 233 28.44 17.55 -5.96
N SER A 234 28.11 17.71 -7.25
CA SER A 234 27.02 16.92 -7.88
C SER A 234 27.36 15.43 -7.93
N LEU A 235 28.61 15.05 -8.26
CA LEU A 235 29.02 13.64 -8.25
C LEU A 235 29.03 13.06 -6.83
N ALA A 236 29.44 13.85 -5.83
CA ALA A 236 29.39 13.48 -4.42
C ALA A 236 27.95 13.24 -3.95
N PHE A 237 27.02 14.12 -4.34
CA PHE A 237 25.59 13.94 -4.10
C PHE A 237 25.04 12.70 -4.81
N GLN A 238 25.38 12.48 -6.08
CA GLN A 238 24.95 11.30 -6.86
C GLN A 238 25.36 9.99 -6.17
N VAL A 239 26.62 9.90 -5.71
CA VAL A 239 27.12 8.74 -4.96
C VAL A 239 26.36 8.57 -3.63
N ALA A 240 26.22 9.64 -2.85
CA ALA A 240 25.53 9.59 -1.55
C ALA A 240 24.04 9.22 -1.69
N ALA A 241 23.30 9.85 -2.59
CA ALA A 241 21.89 9.58 -2.83
C ALA A 241 21.65 8.16 -3.37
N THR A 242 22.48 7.70 -4.31
CA THR A 242 22.41 6.32 -4.83
C THR A 242 22.74 5.29 -3.74
N TYR A 243 23.69 5.59 -2.85
CA TYR A 243 24.02 4.72 -1.73
C TYR A 243 22.92 4.74 -0.64
N VAL A 244 22.35 5.89 -0.30
CA VAL A 244 21.27 5.98 0.69
C VAL A 244 19.99 5.31 0.19
N PHE A 245 19.44 5.76 -0.94
CA PHE A 245 18.12 5.36 -1.41
C PHE A 245 18.11 4.09 -2.27
N GLY A 246 19.23 3.75 -2.93
CA GLY A 246 19.36 2.50 -3.69
C GLY A 246 19.94 1.32 -2.89
N THR A 247 20.76 1.61 -1.86
CA THR A 247 21.63 0.60 -1.24
C THR A 247 21.34 0.39 0.26
N LEU A 248 21.54 1.40 1.11
CA LEU A 248 21.25 1.33 2.56
C LEU A 248 19.76 1.07 2.84
N TRP A 249 18.89 1.60 1.99
CA TRP A 249 17.48 1.23 1.85
C TRP A 249 17.20 -0.26 2.09
N GLN A 250 17.92 -1.14 1.38
CA GLN A 250 17.68 -2.57 1.39
C GLN A 250 18.08 -3.25 2.71
N CYS A 251 18.88 -2.57 3.54
CA CYS A 251 19.34 -3.11 4.83
C CYS A 251 18.30 -3.00 5.95
N ARG A 252 17.19 -2.27 5.75
CA ARG A 252 16.13 -1.99 6.75
C ARG A 252 16.61 -1.33 8.06
N ASP A 253 17.86 -0.87 8.13
CA ASP A 253 18.44 -0.13 9.25
C ASP A 253 18.12 1.36 9.12
N VAL A 254 16.92 1.74 9.55
CA VAL A 254 16.41 3.12 9.47
C VAL A 254 17.32 4.10 10.22
N ALA A 255 17.89 3.72 11.36
CA ALA A 255 18.78 4.58 12.14
C ALA A 255 20.08 4.90 11.37
N ARG A 256 20.69 3.88 10.74
CA ARG A 256 21.88 4.06 9.89
C ARG A 256 21.58 4.85 8.62
N LEU A 257 20.37 4.72 8.05
CA LEU A 257 19.93 5.51 6.89
C LEU A 257 19.75 6.99 7.28
N LEU A 258 19.01 7.27 8.35
CA LEU A 258 18.75 8.64 8.82
C LEU A 258 20.00 9.39 9.27
N ALA A 259 21.07 8.70 9.67
CA ALA A 259 22.37 9.31 9.96
C ALA A 259 22.97 10.08 8.75
N TRP A 260 22.55 9.75 7.52
CA TRP A 260 22.96 10.48 6.31
C TRP A 260 22.14 11.74 6.02
N ARG A 261 21.00 11.96 6.70
CA ARG A 261 20.08 13.07 6.43
C ARG A 261 20.76 14.45 6.44
N PRO A 262 21.63 14.80 7.43
CA PRO A 262 22.33 16.09 7.41
C PRO A 262 23.26 16.27 6.20
N LEU A 263 24.00 15.22 5.83
CA LEU A 263 25.00 15.24 4.75
C LEU A 263 24.35 15.31 3.37
N VAL A 264 23.30 14.52 3.11
CA VAL A 264 22.57 14.56 1.84
C VAL A 264 21.86 15.91 1.69
N LEU A 265 21.29 16.46 2.78
CA LEU A 265 20.62 17.77 2.75
C LEU A 265 21.57 18.98 2.64
N SER A 266 22.88 18.83 2.89
CA SER A 266 23.86 19.90 2.61
C SER A 266 24.40 19.89 1.18
N MET A 267 24.31 18.75 0.47
CA MET A 267 24.80 18.61 -0.92
C MET A 267 23.71 18.84 -2.00
N VAL A 268 22.43 18.79 -1.61
CA VAL A 268 21.29 19.30 -2.41
C VAL A 268 20.94 20.72 -1.96
N GLY A 269 20.42 21.55 -2.87
CA GLY A 269 20.15 22.97 -2.58
C GLY A 269 21.39 23.89 -2.71
N THR A 270 22.61 23.35 -2.63
CA THR A 270 23.86 24.11 -2.79
C THR A 270 24.40 24.11 -4.22
N ASN A 271 23.94 23.17 -5.07
CA ASN A 271 24.37 23.04 -6.46
C ASN A 271 23.16 22.63 -7.34
N GLU A 272 22.83 23.44 -8.35
CA GLU A 272 21.74 23.19 -9.31
C GLU A 272 21.87 21.79 -9.96
N ALA A 273 23.09 21.37 -10.30
CA ALA A 273 23.35 20.07 -10.92
C ALA A 273 23.15 18.88 -9.97
N SER A 274 23.16 19.07 -8.64
CA SER A 274 22.70 18.04 -7.69
C SER A 274 21.17 17.91 -7.76
N SER A 275 20.48 19.04 -7.68
CA SER A 275 19.02 19.13 -7.66
C SER A 275 18.37 18.64 -8.96
N LEU A 276 18.89 19.07 -10.11
CA LEU A 276 18.42 18.64 -11.43
C LEU A 276 18.59 17.14 -11.64
N TRP A 277 19.73 16.56 -11.22
CA TRP A 277 19.93 15.13 -11.31
C TRP A 277 18.96 14.36 -10.42
N TRP A 278 18.64 14.86 -9.22
CA TRP A 278 17.65 14.21 -8.34
C TRP A 278 16.26 14.17 -8.97
N ILE A 279 15.76 15.32 -9.45
CA ILE A 279 14.45 15.45 -10.09
C ILE A 279 14.36 14.58 -11.34
N TYR A 280 15.40 14.62 -12.19
CA TYR A 280 15.49 13.77 -13.38
C TYR A 280 15.50 12.27 -13.02
N THR A 281 16.24 11.88 -11.99
CA THR A 281 16.36 10.47 -11.56
C THR A 281 15.03 9.95 -11.00
N LEU A 282 14.32 10.73 -10.17
CA LEU A 282 12.98 10.37 -9.69
C LEU A 282 11.96 10.26 -10.84
N GLY A 283 12.02 11.16 -11.82
CA GLY A 283 11.14 11.15 -12.99
C GLY A 283 11.44 10.06 -14.04
N THR A 284 12.66 9.50 -14.06
CA THR A 284 13.07 8.51 -15.10
C THR A 284 13.37 7.11 -14.58
N HIS A 285 13.70 6.93 -13.30
CA HIS A 285 13.92 5.60 -12.73
C HIS A 285 12.58 4.85 -12.60
N PRO A 286 12.50 3.55 -12.99
CA PRO A 286 11.22 2.83 -13.09
C PRO A 286 10.48 2.73 -11.76
N THR A 287 11.16 2.44 -10.64
CA THR A 287 10.53 2.29 -9.32
C THR A 287 10.79 3.53 -8.44
N LEU A 288 11.94 3.59 -7.73
CA LEU A 288 12.51 4.66 -6.88
C LEU A 288 11.57 5.73 -6.31
N LEU A 289 10.97 6.60 -7.13
CA LEU A 289 9.94 7.55 -6.69
C LEU A 289 8.84 6.85 -5.90
N VAL A 290 8.32 5.73 -6.44
CA VAL A 290 7.26 4.94 -5.79
C VAL A 290 7.80 4.27 -4.54
N ASP A 291 8.91 3.51 -4.68
CA ASP A 291 9.58 2.82 -3.57
C ASP A 291 9.79 3.74 -2.35
N VAL A 292 10.30 4.96 -2.58
CA VAL A 292 10.88 5.82 -1.55
C VAL A 292 9.93 6.90 -1.03
N LEU A 293 9.06 7.47 -1.88
CA LEU A 293 8.14 8.55 -1.49
C LEU A 293 6.70 8.08 -1.25
N VAL A 294 6.31 6.91 -1.78
CA VAL A 294 4.92 6.41 -1.75
C VAL A 294 4.79 5.13 -0.92
N GLU A 295 5.31 4.00 -1.40
CA GLU A 295 5.04 2.66 -0.85
C GLU A 295 5.83 2.32 0.43
N HIS A 296 6.65 3.23 0.96
CA HIS A 296 7.54 2.86 2.05
C HIS A 296 6.83 2.66 3.40
N ASP A 297 7.00 1.46 3.96
CA ASP A 297 6.70 1.09 5.35
C ASP A 297 7.14 2.09 6.45
N GLN A 298 8.12 2.98 6.20
CA GLN A 298 8.77 3.80 7.25
C GLN A 298 8.66 5.31 6.97
N GLU A 299 7.74 5.95 7.69
CA GLU A 299 7.46 7.40 7.63
C GLU A 299 8.72 8.30 7.73
N PRO A 300 9.66 8.11 8.68
CA PRO A 300 10.84 8.97 8.79
C PRO A 300 11.72 9.01 7.53
N VAL A 301 11.70 7.95 6.73
CA VAL A 301 12.48 7.82 5.49
C VAL A 301 11.74 8.43 4.30
N ARG A 302 10.40 8.31 4.23
CA ARG A 302 9.57 9.09 3.28
C ARG A 302 9.78 10.59 3.50
N THR A 303 9.73 11.02 4.76
CA THR A 303 9.98 12.41 5.18
C THR A 303 11.38 12.88 4.78
N PHE A 304 12.43 12.08 5.00
CA PHE A 304 13.79 12.42 4.55
C PHE A 304 13.89 12.55 3.02
N ALA A 305 13.36 11.60 2.25
CA ALA A 305 13.37 11.71 0.79
C ALA A 305 12.55 12.91 0.28
N THR A 306 11.49 13.28 1.00
CA THR A 306 10.68 14.46 0.73
C THR A 306 11.48 15.74 0.97
N ASP A 307 12.21 15.87 2.09
CA ASP A 307 13.10 17.03 2.33
C ASP A 307 14.10 17.23 1.17
N VAL A 308 14.71 16.13 0.70
CA VAL A 308 15.70 16.15 -0.39
C VAL A 308 15.04 16.58 -1.70
N THR A 309 13.80 16.13 -1.94
CA THR A 309 13.04 16.46 -3.14
C THR A 309 12.53 17.90 -3.14
N LEU A 310 12.01 18.39 -2.01
CA LEU A 310 11.62 19.79 -1.80
C LEU A 310 12.82 20.73 -2.03
N ARG A 311 13.96 20.46 -1.36
CA ARG A 311 15.19 21.27 -1.52
C ARG A 311 15.81 21.14 -2.92
N ALA A 312 15.54 20.06 -3.65
CA ALA A 312 15.88 19.98 -5.07
C ALA A 312 14.97 20.88 -5.91
N MET A 313 13.65 20.82 -5.68
CA MET A 313 12.65 21.63 -6.38
C MET A 313 12.85 23.13 -6.12
N ASP A 314 13.24 23.56 -4.92
CA ASP A 314 13.54 24.96 -4.59
C ASP A 314 14.64 25.57 -5.48
N MET A 315 15.52 24.76 -6.07
CA MET A 315 16.60 25.19 -6.98
C MET A 315 16.25 25.07 -8.47
N CYS A 316 15.03 24.63 -8.82
CA CYS A 316 14.64 24.32 -10.19
C CYS A 316 13.42 25.15 -10.61
N ASP A 317 13.62 26.39 -11.02
CA ASP A 317 12.53 27.28 -11.50
C ASP A 317 11.85 26.75 -12.77
N ASP A 318 12.56 25.98 -13.59
CA ASP A 318 12.07 25.37 -14.82
C ASP A 318 11.00 24.28 -14.53
N VAL A 319 9.74 24.65 -14.74
CA VAL A 319 8.55 23.80 -14.55
C VAL A 319 8.62 22.53 -15.41
N ALA A 320 9.13 22.60 -16.63
CA ALA A 320 9.18 21.49 -17.57
C ALA A 320 10.18 20.39 -17.13
N ARG A 321 11.17 20.72 -16.29
CA ARG A 321 12.08 19.73 -15.68
C ARG A 321 11.46 19.00 -14.50
N CYS A 322 10.55 19.65 -13.77
CA CYS A 322 9.79 19.04 -12.68
C CYS A 322 8.61 18.20 -13.20
N GLU A 323 8.07 18.50 -14.38
CA GLU A 323 6.88 17.83 -14.93
C GLU A 323 6.98 16.29 -15.02
N PRO A 324 8.08 15.65 -15.46
CA PRO A 324 8.16 14.19 -15.51
C PRO A 324 8.04 13.54 -14.12
N MET A 325 8.67 14.15 -13.10
CA MET A 325 8.59 13.72 -11.71
C MET A 325 7.17 13.89 -11.16
N MET A 326 6.52 15.03 -11.41
CA MET A 326 5.13 15.27 -10.99
C MET A 326 4.13 14.38 -11.73
N THR A 327 4.37 14.10 -13.01
CA THR A 327 3.55 13.19 -13.82
C THR A 327 3.58 11.78 -13.26
N LYS A 328 4.77 11.28 -12.89
CA LYS A 328 4.92 9.97 -12.23
C LYS A 328 4.44 9.96 -10.78
N LEU A 329 4.52 11.08 -10.06
CA LEU A 329 3.91 11.19 -8.74
C LEU A 329 2.38 11.03 -8.86
N LEU A 330 1.76 11.75 -9.81
CA LEU A 330 0.31 11.82 -10.01
C LEU A 330 -0.35 10.58 -10.66
N THR A 331 0.42 9.58 -11.10
CA THR A 331 -0.13 8.23 -11.38
C THR A 331 -0.47 7.52 -10.07
N GLU A 332 0.36 7.65 -9.04
CA GLU A 332 0.16 7.03 -7.72
C GLU A 332 -0.78 7.84 -6.80
N PHE A 333 -1.67 8.65 -7.40
CA PHE A 333 -2.60 9.51 -6.67
C PHE A 333 -3.47 8.74 -5.66
N ASP A 334 -3.82 7.48 -5.96
CA ASP A 334 -4.64 6.67 -5.06
C ASP A 334 -3.93 6.33 -3.73
N HIS A 335 -2.60 6.40 -3.66
CA HIS A 335 -1.83 6.19 -2.42
C HIS A 335 -1.71 7.46 -1.54
N ILE A 336 -2.26 8.61 -1.96
CA ILE A 336 -2.23 9.86 -1.16
C ILE A 336 -2.88 9.67 0.22
N LEU A 337 -3.94 8.85 0.31
CA LEU A 337 -4.63 8.57 1.58
C LEU A 337 -3.77 7.80 2.60
N GLU A 338 -2.62 7.26 2.19
CA GLU A 338 -1.70 6.48 3.03
C GLU A 338 -0.44 7.30 3.43
N CYS A 339 -0.26 8.50 2.86
CA CYS A 339 0.91 9.36 3.03
C CYS A 339 0.57 10.67 3.76
N GLU A 340 0.81 10.70 5.08
CA GLU A 340 0.24 11.69 6.03
C GLU A 340 0.27 13.16 5.58
N HIS A 341 1.42 13.69 5.13
CA HIS A 341 1.53 15.09 4.63
C HIS A 341 2.44 15.22 3.40
N SER A 342 3.58 14.52 3.41
CA SER A 342 4.74 14.73 2.53
C SER A 342 4.44 14.80 1.02
N TYR A 343 3.48 14.02 0.54
CA TYR A 343 3.07 14.01 -0.87
C TYR A 343 2.40 15.35 -1.25
N VAL A 344 1.56 15.89 -0.38
CA VAL A 344 0.83 17.15 -0.61
C VAL A 344 1.80 18.33 -0.62
N ASP A 345 2.86 18.28 0.20
CA ASP A 345 3.93 19.28 0.20
C ASP A 345 4.67 19.35 -1.14
N LEU A 346 4.91 18.20 -1.79
CA LEU A 346 5.52 18.16 -3.14
C LEU A 346 4.62 18.81 -4.20
N LEU A 347 3.31 18.50 -4.19
CA LEU A 347 2.35 19.15 -5.09
C LEU A 347 2.25 20.66 -4.82
N LEU A 348 2.28 21.06 -3.55
CA LEU A 348 2.20 22.45 -3.12
C LEU A 348 3.49 23.23 -3.50
N ALA A 349 4.66 22.62 -3.35
CA ALA A 349 5.93 23.18 -3.81
C ALA A 349 6.00 23.33 -5.34
N PHE A 350 5.43 22.38 -6.10
CA PHE A 350 5.29 22.52 -7.55
C PHE A 350 4.31 23.64 -7.92
N ALA A 351 3.11 23.68 -7.33
CA ALA A 351 2.12 24.73 -7.57
C ALA A 351 2.64 26.14 -7.22
N ARG A 352 3.49 26.27 -6.20
CA ARG A 352 4.16 27.53 -5.81
C ARG A 352 5.12 28.09 -6.88
N LYS A 353 5.50 27.31 -7.91
CA LYS A 353 6.30 27.80 -9.05
C LYS A 353 5.52 28.73 -9.99
N GLY A 354 4.21 28.83 -9.84
CA GLY A 354 3.37 29.78 -10.56
C GLY A 354 2.32 29.13 -11.47
N PRO A 355 1.66 29.93 -12.33
CA PRO A 355 0.48 29.49 -13.06
C PRO A 355 0.74 28.39 -14.09
N GLU A 356 1.95 28.29 -14.65
CA GLU A 356 2.32 27.20 -15.57
C GLU A 356 2.33 25.84 -14.87
N ALA A 357 2.88 25.77 -13.65
CA ALA A 357 2.89 24.53 -12.86
C ALA A 357 1.46 24.14 -12.42
N SER A 358 0.65 25.10 -11.96
CA SER A 358 -0.76 24.85 -11.67
C SER A 358 -1.55 24.41 -12.91
N ALA A 359 -1.26 24.95 -14.10
CA ALA A 359 -1.87 24.53 -15.35
C ALA A 359 -1.53 23.06 -15.71
N VAL A 360 -0.30 22.60 -15.47
CA VAL A 360 0.07 21.18 -15.62
C VAL A 360 -0.77 20.30 -14.68
N LEU A 361 -0.86 20.65 -13.40
CA LEU A 361 -1.68 19.90 -12.41
C LEU A 361 -3.16 19.83 -12.80
N VAL A 362 -3.71 20.95 -13.28
CA VAL A 362 -5.14 21.09 -13.60
C VAL A 362 -5.51 20.40 -14.91
N HIS A 363 -4.82 20.71 -16.00
CA HIS A 363 -5.28 20.35 -17.35
C HIS A 363 -4.73 19.01 -17.84
N ARG A 364 -3.54 18.58 -17.40
CA ARG A 364 -2.97 17.27 -17.80
C ARG A 364 -3.33 16.15 -16.82
N HIS A 365 -3.53 16.49 -15.54
CA HIS A 365 -3.71 15.50 -14.46
C HIS A 365 -5.06 15.55 -13.74
N HIS A 366 -5.94 16.49 -14.12
CA HIS A 366 -7.28 16.70 -13.56
C HIS A 366 -7.29 16.82 -12.01
N LEU A 367 -6.21 17.37 -11.43
CA LEU A 367 -5.98 17.35 -9.97
C LEU A 367 -7.16 17.90 -9.16
N VAL A 368 -7.78 18.99 -9.62
CA VAL A 368 -8.92 19.62 -8.92
C VAL A 368 -10.10 18.65 -8.78
N ALA A 369 -10.44 17.91 -9.84
CA ALA A 369 -11.54 16.94 -9.79
C ALA A 369 -11.20 15.75 -8.86
N LYS A 370 -9.95 15.25 -8.92
CA LYS A 370 -9.47 14.19 -8.01
C LYS A 370 -9.52 14.63 -6.55
N LEU A 371 -9.01 15.82 -6.23
CA LEU A 371 -9.02 16.39 -4.88
C LEU A 371 -10.45 16.61 -4.36
N VAL A 372 -11.32 17.24 -5.14
CA VAL A 372 -12.73 17.47 -4.75
C VAL A 372 -13.46 16.15 -4.49
N GLY A 373 -13.35 15.18 -5.40
CA GLY A 373 -13.97 13.85 -5.22
C GLY A 373 -13.46 13.12 -3.98
N MET A 374 -12.16 13.22 -3.69
CA MET A 374 -11.53 12.66 -2.49
C MET A 374 -12.04 13.33 -1.20
N MET A 375 -12.05 14.67 -1.17
CA MET A 375 -12.47 15.47 0.00
C MET A 375 -13.97 15.33 0.30
N VAL A 376 -14.80 15.15 -0.74
CA VAL A 376 -16.24 14.88 -0.61
C VAL A 376 -16.50 13.46 -0.09
N THR A 377 -15.96 12.44 -0.77
CA THR A 377 -16.34 11.04 -0.51
C THR A 377 -15.56 10.37 0.62
N GLY A 378 -14.45 10.97 1.07
CA GLY A 378 -13.55 10.39 2.06
C GLY A 378 -12.86 9.10 1.60
N LYS A 379 -12.77 8.90 0.27
CA LYS A 379 -12.19 7.75 -0.45
C LYS A 379 -11.65 8.23 -1.80
N ASN A 380 -10.85 7.42 -2.48
CA ASN A 380 -10.50 7.70 -3.87
C ASN A 380 -11.73 7.49 -4.77
N ALA A 381 -12.19 8.55 -5.42
CA ALA A 381 -13.29 8.52 -6.36
C ALA A 381 -12.83 7.98 -7.73
N GLN A 382 -12.59 6.67 -7.81
CA GLN A 382 -12.42 5.97 -9.09
C GLN A 382 -13.69 6.17 -9.94
N PRO A 383 -13.58 6.60 -11.22
CA PRO A 383 -14.74 6.82 -12.07
C PRO A 383 -15.39 5.47 -12.41
N VAL A 384 -16.53 5.19 -11.77
CA VAL A 384 -17.27 3.94 -11.97
C VAL A 384 -17.70 3.86 -13.45
N PRO A 385 -17.21 2.88 -14.23
CA PRO A 385 -17.67 2.69 -15.60
C PRO A 385 -19.15 2.31 -15.58
N PRO A 386 -19.96 2.72 -16.59
CA PRO A 386 -21.38 2.44 -16.60
C PRO A 386 -21.66 0.94 -16.80
N THR A 387 -21.76 0.21 -15.70
CA THR A 387 -22.37 -1.11 -15.65
C THR A 387 -23.84 -0.99 -16.04
N GLY A 388 -24.28 -1.79 -17.01
CA GLY A 388 -25.67 -1.82 -17.44
C GLY A 388 -26.65 -2.24 -16.34
N ASP A 389 -27.92 -1.98 -16.60
CA ASP A 389 -29.09 -2.49 -15.84
C ASP A 389 -29.36 -1.90 -14.44
N GLU A 390 -28.96 -0.66 -14.17
CA GLU A 390 -29.67 0.24 -13.22
C GLU A 390 -30.50 1.32 -13.93
N PHE A 391 -31.36 0.90 -14.86
CA PHE A 391 -32.44 1.73 -15.40
C PHE A 391 -33.65 1.75 -14.46
N LEU A 392 -33.61 2.57 -13.39
CA LEU A 392 -34.80 3.14 -12.75
C LEU A 392 -34.44 4.32 -11.83
N VAL A 393 -34.72 5.54 -12.31
CA VAL A 393 -34.67 6.81 -11.56
C VAL A 393 -33.30 7.17 -10.94
N ARG A 394 -32.32 7.53 -11.78
CA ARG A 394 -31.41 8.62 -11.40
C ARG A 394 -32.17 9.95 -11.49
N PRO A 395 -32.07 10.87 -10.50
CA PRO A 395 -32.59 12.23 -10.66
C PRO A 395 -31.81 12.97 -11.76
N PRO A 396 -32.44 13.92 -12.49
CA PRO A 396 -31.75 14.66 -13.54
C PRO A 396 -30.68 15.58 -12.95
N SER A 397 -29.44 15.46 -13.44
CA SER A 397 -28.31 16.29 -13.00
C SER A 397 -28.46 17.73 -13.48
N GLY A 398 -28.32 18.67 -12.55
CA GLY A 398 -28.37 20.11 -12.81
C GLY A 398 -28.77 20.90 -11.55
N LEU A 399 -28.56 22.23 -11.61
CA LEU A 399 -28.81 23.15 -10.49
C LEU A 399 -30.26 23.12 -9.93
N GLN A 400 -31.22 22.59 -10.69
CA GLN A 400 -32.65 22.60 -10.35
C GLN A 400 -33.08 21.54 -9.30
N HIS A 401 -32.23 20.57 -8.99
CA HIS A 401 -32.53 19.51 -8.00
C HIS A 401 -31.42 19.29 -6.96
N ALA A 402 -30.54 20.28 -6.78
CA ALA A 402 -29.35 20.11 -5.95
C ALA A 402 -29.61 19.94 -4.44
N PHE A 403 -30.79 20.25 -3.89
CA PHE A 403 -30.95 20.47 -2.44
C PHE A 403 -32.04 19.62 -1.77
N HIS A 404 -31.67 18.45 -1.24
CA HIS A 404 -32.49 17.67 -0.30
C HIS A 404 -31.64 16.94 0.76
N THR A 405 -31.67 17.48 1.99
CA THR A 405 -31.09 16.92 3.26
C THR A 405 -29.58 16.64 3.29
N PRO A 406 -28.80 17.28 4.19
CA PRO A 406 -27.35 17.11 4.23
C PRO A 406 -26.92 15.73 4.81
N PRO A 407 -25.99 15.01 4.15
CA PRO A 407 -25.38 13.80 4.71
C PRO A 407 -24.38 14.12 5.85
N LEU A 408 -24.04 13.10 6.65
CA LEU A 408 -23.11 13.24 7.78
C LEU A 408 -21.73 13.76 7.35
N PRO A 409 -21.00 14.48 8.24
CA PRO A 409 -19.75 15.15 7.87
C PRO A 409 -18.68 14.14 7.43
N PRO A 410 -17.98 14.39 6.31
CA PRO A 410 -16.87 13.56 5.90
C PRO A 410 -15.73 13.64 6.92
N LYS A 411 -14.93 12.56 6.98
CA LYS A 411 -13.78 12.47 7.89
C LYS A 411 -12.83 13.65 7.67
N VAL A 412 -12.23 14.15 8.76
CA VAL A 412 -11.01 14.95 8.67
C VAL A 412 -9.94 14.07 8.02
N LEU A 413 -9.41 14.49 6.88
CA LEU A 413 -8.32 13.79 6.19
C LEU A 413 -7.01 14.20 6.85
N ILE A 414 -6.07 13.25 6.95
CA ILE A 414 -4.71 13.58 7.38
C ILE A 414 -4.13 14.54 6.32
N GLY A 415 -3.72 15.73 6.76
CA GLY A 415 -3.22 16.77 5.86
C GLY A 415 -4.27 17.70 5.25
N ASP A 416 -5.53 17.70 5.71
CA ASP A 416 -6.59 18.62 5.25
C ASP A 416 -6.11 20.08 5.06
N GLU A 417 -5.32 20.64 5.98
CA GLU A 417 -4.78 22.00 5.84
C GLU A 417 -3.94 22.18 4.55
N HIS A 418 -3.05 21.24 4.26
CA HIS A 418 -2.18 21.30 3.08
C HIS A 418 -2.97 21.02 1.81
N LEU A 419 -4.01 20.18 1.87
CA LEU A 419 -4.97 19.96 0.78
C LEU A 419 -5.75 21.26 0.45
N TRP A 420 -6.24 21.97 1.47
CA TRP A 420 -6.88 23.27 1.29
C TRP A 420 -5.92 24.33 0.76
N GLN A 421 -4.67 24.40 1.27
CA GLN A 421 -3.64 25.32 0.75
C GLN A 421 -3.35 25.05 -0.74
N LEU A 422 -3.20 23.77 -1.12
CA LEU A 422 -2.97 23.34 -2.50
C LEU A 422 -4.14 23.72 -3.41
N LEU A 423 -5.37 23.41 -3.01
CA LEU A 423 -6.57 23.72 -3.79
C LEU A 423 -6.76 25.24 -3.94
N ALA A 424 -6.57 26.01 -2.86
CA ALA A 424 -6.64 27.47 -2.89
C ALA A 424 -5.64 28.09 -3.89
N LEU A 425 -4.37 27.67 -3.81
CA LEU A 425 -3.30 28.17 -4.68
C LEU A 425 -3.54 27.79 -6.14
N VAL A 426 -3.93 26.54 -6.41
CA VAL A 426 -4.22 26.05 -7.76
C VAL A 426 -5.41 26.82 -8.37
N LEU A 427 -6.50 27.03 -7.63
CA LEU A 427 -7.66 27.78 -8.12
C LEU A 427 -7.36 29.29 -8.32
N GLN A 428 -6.47 29.88 -7.52
CA GLN A 428 -5.99 31.26 -7.74
C GLN A 428 -5.16 31.40 -9.03
N HIS A 429 -4.38 30.38 -9.37
CA HIS A 429 -3.47 30.40 -10.51
C HIS A 429 -4.12 30.15 -11.88
N VAL A 430 -5.30 29.54 -11.93
CA VAL A 430 -5.94 29.23 -13.23
C VAL A 430 -6.62 30.49 -13.81
N PRO A 431 -6.25 30.92 -15.03
CA PRO A 431 -6.89 32.06 -15.66
C PRO A 431 -8.37 31.77 -15.92
N ARG A 432 -9.20 32.81 -15.76
CA ARG A 432 -10.64 32.76 -16.04
C ARG A 432 -10.94 33.31 -17.42
N ARG A 433 -12.05 32.86 -18.00
CA ARG A 433 -12.52 33.35 -19.31
C ARG A 433 -12.91 34.82 -19.20
N PRO A 434 -12.45 35.72 -20.10
CA PRO A 434 -12.96 37.08 -20.14
C PRO A 434 -14.45 37.08 -20.49
N SER A 435 -15.15 38.13 -20.08
CA SER A 435 -16.58 38.31 -20.34
C SER A 435 -16.92 38.20 -21.84
N PRO A 436 -18.11 37.68 -22.21
CA PRO A 436 -18.46 37.37 -23.61
C PRO A 436 -18.53 38.59 -24.55
N THR A 437 -18.45 39.81 -24.01
CA THR A 437 -18.29 41.07 -24.77
C THR A 437 -16.86 41.32 -25.28
N SER A 438 -15.85 40.56 -24.82
CA SER A 438 -14.46 40.69 -25.28
C SER A 438 -14.13 39.68 -26.39
N ALA A 439 -14.08 40.17 -27.63
CA ALA A 439 -13.67 39.36 -28.78
C ALA A 439 -12.16 39.08 -28.76
N LEU A 440 -11.78 37.84 -28.47
CA LEU A 440 -10.37 37.40 -28.45
C LEU A 440 -9.72 37.51 -29.84
N PRO A 441 -8.53 38.13 -29.98
CA PRO A 441 -7.78 38.14 -31.23
C PRO A 441 -7.31 36.72 -31.59
N ALA A 442 -7.44 36.35 -32.87
CA ALA A 442 -7.27 34.98 -33.37
C ALA A 442 -5.81 34.43 -33.37
N SER A 443 -4.89 35.08 -32.66
CA SER A 443 -3.45 34.76 -32.63
C SER A 443 -2.92 34.37 -31.25
N CYS A 444 -3.72 34.45 -30.17
CA CYS A 444 -3.29 33.92 -28.88
C CYS A 444 -3.21 32.38 -28.94
N PRO A 445 -2.17 31.75 -28.33
CA PRO A 445 -2.23 30.33 -28.03
C PRO A 445 -3.45 30.05 -27.15
N ARG A 446 -4.05 28.85 -27.28
CA ARG A 446 -5.23 28.45 -26.48
C ARG A 446 -4.88 28.42 -24.99
N VAL A 447 -5.08 29.54 -24.30
CA VAL A 447 -5.20 29.59 -22.84
C VAL A 447 -6.46 28.81 -22.49
N GLN A 448 -6.27 27.55 -22.10
CA GLN A 448 -7.37 26.70 -21.66
C GLN A 448 -7.72 27.15 -20.24
N TYR A 449 -8.89 27.77 -20.11
CA TYR A 449 -9.45 28.14 -18.81
C TYR A 449 -9.77 26.87 -18.00
N LEU A 450 -10.04 27.01 -16.70
CA LEU A 450 -10.62 25.91 -15.91
C LEU A 450 -11.88 25.38 -16.65
N PRO A 451 -12.24 24.08 -16.54
CA PRO A 451 -13.59 23.63 -16.85
C PRO A 451 -14.59 24.32 -15.90
N THR A 452 -14.93 25.55 -16.28
CA THR A 452 -15.86 26.47 -15.63
C THR A 452 -16.67 27.16 -16.71
N THR A 453 -17.64 26.45 -17.27
CA THR A 453 -18.98 26.78 -16.77
C THR A 453 -19.17 26.03 -15.44
N LEU A 454 -19.66 26.71 -14.41
CA LEU A 454 -20.14 26.02 -13.20
C LEU A 454 -21.52 25.39 -13.46
N ASP A 455 -22.07 25.65 -14.65
CA ASP A 455 -23.27 25.07 -15.25
C ASP A 455 -23.01 23.76 -16.03
N GLU A 456 -21.75 23.34 -16.23
CA GLU A 456 -21.42 22.06 -16.85
C GLU A 456 -21.89 20.91 -15.95
N PRO A 457 -22.72 19.96 -16.44
CA PRO A 457 -23.50 19.04 -15.59
C PRO A 457 -22.67 17.99 -14.83
N ASP A 458 -21.37 17.90 -15.11
CA ASP A 458 -20.40 17.00 -14.46
C ASP A 458 -19.31 17.76 -13.68
N ASN A 459 -19.48 19.06 -13.43
CA ASN A 459 -18.46 19.88 -12.76
C ASN A 459 -18.43 19.62 -11.25
N ALA A 460 -17.37 18.96 -10.77
CA ALA A 460 -17.17 18.65 -9.35
C ALA A 460 -17.26 19.88 -8.42
N LEU A 461 -16.85 21.07 -8.89
CA LEU A 461 -16.87 22.32 -8.12
C LEU A 461 -18.26 22.96 -7.95
N SER A 462 -19.27 22.54 -8.72
CA SER A 462 -20.67 22.96 -8.52
C SER A 462 -21.59 21.84 -8.00
N SER A 463 -21.02 20.68 -7.65
CA SER A 463 -21.75 19.58 -7.01
C SER A 463 -22.33 19.99 -5.65
N HIS A 464 -23.51 19.45 -5.31
CA HIS A 464 -24.16 19.69 -4.02
C HIS A 464 -23.26 19.32 -2.84
N ASP A 465 -22.68 18.12 -2.89
CA ASP A 465 -21.86 17.57 -1.81
C ASP A 465 -20.62 18.45 -1.51
N TRP A 466 -20.05 19.08 -2.55
CA TRP A 466 -18.96 20.06 -2.39
C TRP A 466 -19.42 21.35 -1.71
N MET A 467 -20.60 21.89 -2.07
CA MET A 467 -21.19 23.04 -1.38
C MET A 467 -21.57 22.73 0.07
N CYS A 468 -22.06 21.52 0.37
CA CYS A 468 -22.30 21.03 1.72
C CYS A 468 -21.00 20.90 2.52
N LEU A 469 -19.96 20.27 1.96
CA LEU A 469 -18.64 20.18 2.58
C LEU A 469 -18.07 21.58 2.91
N LEU A 470 -18.05 22.49 1.93
CA LEU A 470 -17.58 23.86 2.13
C LEU A 470 -18.39 24.59 3.21
N THR A 471 -19.70 24.35 3.28
CA THR A 471 -20.57 24.98 4.28
C THR A 471 -20.36 24.40 5.68
N HIS A 472 -20.31 23.06 5.84
CA HIS A 472 -20.06 22.44 7.14
C HIS A 472 -18.64 22.72 7.67
N ARG A 473 -17.62 22.83 6.81
CA ARG A 473 -16.25 23.23 7.21
C ARG A 473 -16.21 24.63 7.83
N ALA A 474 -17.15 25.51 7.50
CA ALA A 474 -17.29 26.82 8.15
C ALA A 474 -17.69 26.73 9.65
N SER A 475 -18.00 25.55 10.21
CA SER A 475 -18.48 25.41 11.60
C SER A 475 -17.48 25.81 12.69
N SER A 476 -16.17 25.65 12.45
CA SER A 476 -15.08 25.91 13.40
C SER A 476 -14.19 27.08 12.94
N TYR A 477 -13.15 27.41 13.71
CA TYR A 477 -12.02 28.22 13.19
C TYR A 477 -10.78 27.35 13.35
N SER A 478 -10.20 26.94 12.22
CA SER A 478 -8.96 26.15 12.13
C SER A 478 -7.94 26.85 11.24
N ALA A 479 -6.73 26.29 11.10
CA ALA A 479 -5.73 26.80 10.16
C ALA A 479 -6.25 26.80 8.69
N GLU A 480 -7.10 25.83 8.35
CA GLU A 480 -7.79 25.73 7.04
C GLU A 480 -8.60 26.98 6.68
N THR A 481 -9.08 27.77 7.66
CA THR A 481 -10.03 28.88 7.44
C THR A 481 -9.56 29.87 6.38
N ALA A 482 -8.25 30.18 6.33
CA ALA A 482 -7.70 31.12 5.36
C ALA A 482 -7.82 30.57 3.93
N SER A 483 -7.30 29.36 3.71
CA SER A 483 -7.36 28.65 2.43
C SER A 483 -8.80 28.36 1.98
N TRP A 484 -9.67 27.95 2.90
CA TRP A 484 -11.11 27.78 2.67
C TRP A 484 -11.75 29.10 2.21
N THR A 485 -11.49 30.20 2.90
CA THR A 485 -12.01 31.53 2.49
C THR A 485 -11.53 31.88 1.08
N THR A 486 -10.26 31.63 0.77
CA THR A 486 -9.70 31.81 -0.58
C THR A 486 -10.42 30.95 -1.62
N VAL A 487 -10.71 29.67 -1.35
CA VAL A 487 -11.48 28.80 -2.26
C VAL A 487 -12.88 29.37 -2.52
N VAL A 488 -13.64 29.72 -1.46
CA VAL A 488 -14.99 30.28 -1.59
C VAL A 488 -14.98 31.58 -2.38
N THR A 489 -14.14 32.55 -2.01
CA THR A 489 -14.00 33.83 -2.73
C THR A 489 -13.58 33.61 -4.18
N THR A 490 -12.66 32.67 -4.44
CA THR A 490 -12.19 32.37 -5.80
C THR A 490 -13.33 31.80 -6.65
N MET A 491 -14.16 30.89 -6.12
CA MET A 491 -15.28 30.29 -6.87
C MET A 491 -16.44 31.25 -7.13
N CYS A 492 -16.75 32.17 -6.20
CA CYS A 492 -17.86 33.12 -6.35
C CYS A 492 -17.51 34.37 -7.20
N TRP A 493 -16.24 34.80 -7.20
CA TRP A 493 -15.79 36.02 -7.89
C TRP A 493 -16.12 36.03 -9.39
N GLU A 494 -16.85 37.06 -9.85
CA GLU A 494 -17.31 37.22 -11.25
C GLU A 494 -18.10 36.01 -11.77
N SER A 495 -18.80 35.30 -10.88
CA SER A 495 -19.55 34.07 -11.19
C SER A 495 -21.02 34.21 -10.74
N PRO A 496 -21.91 34.81 -11.57
CA PRO A 496 -23.27 35.15 -11.15
C PRO A 496 -24.13 33.93 -10.85
N GLN A 497 -24.18 32.96 -11.77
CA GLN A 497 -25.03 31.76 -11.64
C GLN A 497 -24.70 30.96 -10.39
N PHE A 498 -23.40 30.69 -10.15
CA PHE A 498 -22.95 29.97 -8.98
C PHE A 498 -23.11 30.77 -7.68
N SER A 499 -22.76 32.08 -7.69
CA SER A 499 -22.97 32.95 -6.53
C SER A 499 -24.43 32.99 -6.09
N MET A 500 -25.36 33.07 -7.04
CA MET A 500 -26.79 33.15 -6.76
C MET A 500 -27.37 31.79 -6.33
N ALA A 501 -27.02 30.70 -7.03
CA ALA A 501 -27.47 29.36 -6.63
C ALA A 501 -26.96 28.95 -5.23
N TRP A 502 -25.73 29.33 -4.87
CA TRP A 502 -25.21 29.08 -3.54
C TRP A 502 -25.79 30.04 -2.49
N LEU A 503 -26.06 31.30 -2.85
CA LEU A 503 -26.81 32.23 -2.00
C LEU A 503 -28.21 31.68 -1.67
N ASP A 504 -28.93 31.14 -2.66
CA ASP A 504 -30.23 30.52 -2.44
C ASP A 504 -30.12 29.31 -1.51
N TYR A 505 -29.23 28.34 -1.77
CA TYR A 505 -28.99 27.21 -0.84
C TYR A 505 -28.76 27.64 0.61
N LEU A 506 -27.92 28.66 0.82
CA LEU A 506 -27.61 29.15 2.16
C LEU A 506 -28.84 29.79 2.84
N LEU A 507 -29.79 30.32 2.07
CA LEU A 507 -31.00 30.96 2.56
C LEU A 507 -32.18 29.98 2.72
N ASP A 508 -32.32 29.01 1.81
CA ASP A 508 -33.20 27.85 1.98
C ASP A 508 -32.84 27.11 3.27
N ALA A 509 -31.55 26.81 3.47
CA ALA A 509 -31.07 26.20 4.71
C ALA A 509 -31.27 27.09 5.95
N ILE A 510 -31.20 28.42 5.84
CA ILE A 510 -31.49 29.32 6.99
C ILE A 510 -33.00 29.41 7.28
N GLU A 511 -33.88 29.12 6.32
CA GLU A 511 -35.33 29.05 6.54
C GLU A 511 -35.75 27.72 7.20
N ASP A 512 -35.17 26.60 6.77
CA ASP A 512 -35.55 25.23 7.19
C ASP A 512 -34.72 24.63 8.36
N GLU A 513 -33.44 24.99 8.55
CA GLU A 513 -32.58 24.34 9.55
C GLU A 513 -32.86 24.74 11.00
N ASP A 514 -32.55 23.82 11.91
CA ASP A 514 -32.73 24.03 13.34
C ASP A 514 -31.76 25.12 13.86
N HIS A 515 -32.25 26.02 14.71
CA HIS A 515 -31.56 27.24 15.17
C HIS A 515 -30.11 27.04 15.65
N HIS A 516 -29.79 25.86 16.19
CA HIS A 516 -28.46 25.52 16.69
C HIS A 516 -27.45 25.12 15.58
N LEU A 517 -27.93 24.84 14.37
CA LEU A 517 -27.16 24.44 13.19
C LEU A 517 -26.91 25.60 12.20
N LEU A 518 -27.57 26.75 12.36
CA LEU A 518 -27.47 27.91 11.46
C LEU A 518 -26.04 28.52 11.32
N LYS A 519 -25.16 28.23 12.28
CA LYS A 519 -23.82 28.84 12.43
C LYS A 519 -22.89 28.69 11.20
N PRO A 520 -22.67 27.49 10.60
CA PRO A 520 -21.97 27.33 9.32
C PRO A 520 -22.57 28.19 8.20
N TYR A 521 -23.89 28.11 7.98
CA TYR A 521 -24.58 28.80 6.88
C TYR A 521 -24.35 30.33 6.94
N PHE A 522 -24.54 30.97 8.10
CA PHE A 522 -24.25 32.40 8.27
C PHE A 522 -22.77 32.77 8.06
N ARG A 523 -21.83 31.84 8.30
CA ARG A 523 -20.39 32.10 8.09
C ARG A 523 -20.01 32.00 6.62
N THR A 524 -20.54 31.03 5.89
CA THR A 524 -20.38 30.95 4.42
C THR A 524 -21.05 32.14 3.76
N LEU A 525 -22.28 32.48 4.16
CA LEU A 525 -23.01 33.67 3.70
C LEU A 525 -22.18 34.95 3.91
N ARG A 526 -21.53 35.12 5.07
CA ARG A 526 -20.62 36.26 5.32
C ARG A 526 -19.43 36.32 4.37
N VAL A 527 -18.88 35.18 3.93
CA VAL A 527 -17.78 35.18 2.94
C VAL A 527 -18.32 35.51 1.56
N LEU A 528 -19.42 34.86 1.14
CA LEU A 528 -20.07 35.07 -0.15
C LEU A 528 -20.57 36.52 -0.34
N LEU A 529 -21.10 37.15 0.71
CA LEU A 529 -21.48 38.57 0.72
C LEU A 529 -20.29 39.55 0.85
N ALA A 530 -19.09 39.06 1.14
CA ALA A 530 -17.86 39.87 1.25
C ALA A 530 -16.93 39.73 0.04
N VAL A 531 -17.39 39.08 -1.05
CA VAL A 531 -16.70 39.05 -2.34
C VAL A 531 -16.95 40.38 -3.05
N ASP A 532 -15.87 41.12 -3.33
CA ASP A 532 -15.87 42.48 -3.89
C ASP A 532 -15.61 42.46 -5.41
N ASP A 533 -16.58 41.95 -6.16
CA ASP A 533 -16.57 41.82 -7.63
C ASP A 533 -17.69 42.67 -8.28
N SER A 534 -17.84 42.61 -9.61
CA SER A 534 -18.84 43.40 -10.34
C SER A 534 -20.31 43.16 -9.92
N ILE A 535 -20.61 42.03 -9.27
CA ILE A 535 -21.96 41.61 -8.84
C ILE A 535 -22.17 41.73 -7.33
N ALA A 536 -21.22 42.28 -6.58
CA ALA A 536 -21.28 42.38 -5.12
C ALA A 536 -22.54 43.10 -4.62
N SER A 537 -22.92 44.21 -5.27
CA SER A 537 -24.13 44.98 -4.91
C SER A 537 -25.42 44.18 -5.09
N ASP A 538 -25.56 43.44 -6.19
CA ASP A 538 -26.75 42.64 -6.49
C ASP A 538 -26.85 41.42 -5.55
N ARG A 539 -25.70 40.77 -5.30
CA ARG A 539 -25.57 39.64 -4.36
C ARG A 539 -25.95 40.04 -2.93
N ILE A 540 -25.54 41.24 -2.49
CA ILE A 540 -25.96 41.84 -1.20
C ILE A 540 -27.45 42.20 -1.22
N ALA A 541 -27.95 42.84 -2.28
CA ALA A 541 -29.34 43.26 -2.36
C ALA A 541 -30.31 42.07 -2.31
N ALA A 542 -30.07 41.03 -3.11
CA ALA A 542 -30.86 39.81 -3.11
C ALA A 542 -30.77 39.08 -1.77
N GLY A 543 -29.56 38.85 -1.26
CA GLY A 543 -29.32 38.09 -0.05
C GLY A 543 -29.94 38.72 1.20
N MET A 544 -29.78 40.04 1.37
CA MET A 544 -30.37 40.75 2.50
C MET A 544 -31.89 40.87 2.37
N THR A 545 -32.44 41.03 1.16
CA THR A 545 -33.90 41.07 0.95
C THR A 545 -34.55 39.73 1.31
N ARG A 546 -33.99 38.61 0.82
CA ARG A 546 -34.51 37.27 1.12
C ARG A 546 -34.31 36.90 2.60
N LEU A 547 -33.18 37.25 3.22
CA LEU A 547 -32.96 37.03 4.65
C LEU A 547 -33.96 37.81 5.53
N ILE A 548 -34.31 39.05 5.17
CA ILE A 548 -35.34 39.83 5.88
C ILE A 548 -36.74 39.17 5.72
N ALA A 549 -37.05 38.59 4.56
CA ALA A 549 -38.29 37.84 4.34
C ALA A 549 -38.37 36.59 5.23
N ILE A 550 -37.27 35.82 5.35
CA ILE A 550 -37.18 34.65 6.25
C ILE A 550 -37.36 35.09 7.72
N MET A 551 -36.74 36.19 8.14
CA MET A 551 -36.95 36.75 9.49
C MET A 551 -38.40 37.19 9.73
N ALA A 552 -39.14 37.54 8.67
CA ALA A 552 -40.56 37.87 8.75
C ALA A 552 -41.48 36.62 8.76
N SER A 553 -41.14 35.55 8.04
CA SER A 553 -41.85 34.27 8.10
C SER A 553 -41.65 33.58 9.46
N GLN A 554 -40.42 33.59 9.97
CA GLN A 554 -40.00 32.94 11.22
C GLN A 554 -40.42 33.68 12.52
N GLN A 555 -41.19 34.79 12.48
CA GLN A 555 -41.53 35.59 13.68
C GLN A 555 -42.16 34.81 14.86
N LYS A 556 -42.74 33.63 14.60
CA LYS A 556 -43.30 32.73 15.64
C LYS A 556 -42.23 31.90 16.38
N TYR A 557 -41.04 31.78 15.81
CA TYR A 557 -39.93 30.94 16.29
C TYR A 557 -38.85 31.81 16.95
N PHE A 558 -39.15 32.34 18.14
CA PHE A 558 -38.31 33.28 18.89
C PHE A 558 -36.80 32.97 18.83
N LYS A 559 -36.39 31.72 19.08
CA LYS A 559 -34.98 31.31 19.07
C LYS A 559 -34.30 31.39 17.70
N ALA A 560 -35.01 31.09 16.62
CA ALA A 560 -34.48 31.21 15.26
C ALA A 560 -34.25 32.69 14.92
N THR A 561 -35.27 33.53 15.16
CA THR A 561 -35.18 34.99 14.97
C THR A 561 -34.06 35.62 15.81
N GLU A 562 -33.93 35.24 17.09
CA GLU A 562 -32.86 35.69 18.00
C GLU A 562 -31.47 35.27 17.50
N THR A 563 -31.31 34.01 17.08
CA THR A 563 -30.02 33.50 16.56
C THR A 563 -29.64 34.19 15.26
N THR A 564 -30.58 34.35 14.33
CA THR A 564 -30.38 35.07 13.06
C THR A 564 -30.00 36.55 13.30
N LEU A 565 -30.63 37.23 14.27
CA LEU A 565 -30.25 38.58 14.67
C LEU A 565 -28.82 38.65 15.22
N ASP A 566 -28.43 37.74 16.12
CA ASP A 566 -27.07 37.68 16.67
C ASP A 566 -26.02 37.39 15.57
N MET A 567 -26.31 36.47 14.65
CA MET A 567 -25.41 36.18 13.52
C MET A 567 -25.28 37.37 12.56
N LEU A 568 -26.39 38.03 12.19
CA LEU A 568 -26.39 39.23 11.35
C LEU A 568 -25.60 40.38 12.01
N LEU A 569 -25.79 40.60 13.32
CA LEU A 569 -25.01 41.58 14.08
C LEU A 569 -23.52 41.22 14.15
N ARG A 570 -23.16 39.94 14.24
CA ARG A 570 -21.75 39.47 14.16
C ARG A 570 -21.15 39.62 12.76
N MET A 571 -21.95 39.48 11.71
CA MET A 571 -21.54 39.75 10.33
C MET A 571 -21.23 41.23 10.15
N ALA A 572 -22.19 42.11 10.49
CA ALA A 572 -22.05 43.56 10.38
C ALA A 572 -20.86 44.11 11.20
N LYS A 573 -20.63 43.60 12.43
CA LYS A 573 -19.46 43.98 13.26
C LYS A 573 -18.10 43.52 12.70
N ARG A 574 -18.07 42.76 11.60
CA ARG A 574 -16.87 42.13 11.02
C ARG A 574 -16.66 42.45 9.54
N VAL A 575 -17.43 43.37 8.98
CA VAL A 575 -17.10 44.04 7.71
C VAL A 575 -16.11 45.16 8.05
N PRO A 576 -14.95 45.27 7.36
CA PRO A 576 -14.10 46.45 7.45
C PRO A 576 -14.84 47.72 7.02
N LYS A 577 -14.35 48.89 7.44
CA LYS A 577 -14.82 50.18 6.95
C LYS A 577 -14.16 50.55 5.64
#